data_AF-A0A957L372-F1
#
_entry.id   AF-A0A957L372-F1
#
_cell.length_a   1.000
_cell.length_b   1.000
_cell.length_c   1.000
_cell.angle_alpha   90.00
_cell.angle_beta   90.00
_cell.angle_gamma   90.00
#
_symmetry.space_group_name_H-M   'P 1'
#
loop_
_entity.id
_entity.type
_entity.pdbx_description
1 polymer ?
#
loop_
_entity_poly.entity_id
_entity_poly.type
_entity_poly.pdbx_seq_one_letter_code
_entity_poly.pdbx_strand_id
1 'polypeptide(L)' 'RLPQKCVLVSIQRQGNVIVPHGDTQLRAGDTITMFLDKSVADHTCSLFATNATLTEVQSS' A
#
# COMPACT_ATOMS: atom_id res chain seq x y z
N ARG A 1 -3.72 12.04 -0.09
CA ARG A 1 -4.28 11.48 -1.35
C ARG A 1 -3.28 10.45 -1.86
N LEU A 2 -3.77 9.33 -2.42
CA LEU A 2 -2.90 8.31 -3.01
C LEU A 2 -2.27 8.82 -4.33
N PRO A 3 -1.00 8.47 -4.65
CA PRO A 3 -0.37 8.81 -5.93
C PRO A 3 -1.16 8.29 -7.14
N GLN A 4 -1.12 8.99 -8.27
CA GLN A 4 -1.87 8.61 -9.49
C GLN A 4 -1.40 7.30 -10.15
N LYS A 5 -0.36 6.65 -9.62
CA LYS A 5 0.22 5.41 -10.15
C LYS A 5 0.41 4.36 -9.05
N CYS A 6 -0.58 4.21 -8.18
CA CYS A 6 -0.61 3.10 -7.24
C CYS A 6 -1.95 2.37 -7.27
N VAL A 7 -1.91 1.05 -7.13
CA VAL A 7 -3.07 0.18 -6.99
C VAL A 7 -2.99 -0.49 -5.63
N LEU A 8 -4.02 -0.30 -4.81
CA LEU A 8 -4.17 -0.95 -3.52
C LEU A 8 -4.64 -2.39 -3.73
N VAL A 9 -3.86 -3.37 -3.25
CA VAL A 9 -4.14 -4.79 -3.48
C VAL A 9 -4.91 -5.35 -2.28
N SER A 10 -4.40 -5.11 -1.07
CA SER A 10 -5.01 -5.63 0.14
C SER A 10 -4.60 -4.85 1.39
N ILE A 11 -5.42 -5.00 2.43
CA ILE A 11 -5.17 -4.48 3.77
C ILE A 11 -5.15 -5.67 4.73
N GLN A 12 -4.08 -5.81 5.49
CA GLN A 12 -4.00 -6.74 6.61
C GLN A 12 -4.33 -6.00 7.91
N ARG A 13 -5.42 -6.42 8.55
CA ARG A 13 -5.90 -5.85 9.82
C ARG A 13 -6.24 -6.97 10.79
N GLN A 14 -5.58 -6.97 11.95
CA GLN A 14 -5.83 -7.97 13.01
C GLN A 14 -5.76 -9.42 12.49
N GLY A 15 -4.78 -9.72 11.63
CA GLY A 15 -4.59 -11.05 11.04
C GLY A 15 -5.52 -11.40 9.87
N ASN A 16 -6.44 -10.51 9.49
CA ASN A 16 -7.35 -10.73 8.36
C ASN A 16 -6.90 -9.95 7.12
N VAL A 17 -7.06 -10.55 5.95
CA VAL A 17 -6.85 -9.89 4.66
C VAL A 17 -8.18 -9.31 4.17
N ILE A 18 -8.19 -8.02 3.89
CA ILE A 18 -9.34 -7.26 3.40
C ILE A 18 -9.03 -6.79 1.99
N VAL A 19 -9.93 -7.05 1.04
CA VAL A 19 -9.88 -6.46 -0.30
C VAL A 19 -10.52 -5.07 -0.24
N PRO A 20 -9.79 -3.99 -0.54
CA PRO A 20 -10.31 -2.65 -0.43
C PRO A 20 -11.28 -2.33 -1.58
N HIS A 21 -12.35 -1.63 -1.22
CA HIS A 21 -13.29 -0.98 -2.13
C HIS A 21 -13.12 0.55 -2.07
N GLY A 22 -13.79 1.29 -2.94
CA GLY A 22 -13.61 2.75 -3.07
C GLY A 22 -13.90 3.57 -1.81
N ASP A 23 -14.65 3.00 -0.87
CA ASP A 23 -15.03 3.57 0.43
C ASP A 23 -14.22 3.01 1.61
N THR A 24 -13.27 2.09 1.35
CA THR A 24 -12.50 1.44 2.41
C THR A 24 -11.58 2.43 3.10
N GLN A 25 -11.82 2.64 4.39
CA GLN A 25 -11.00 3.53 5.22
C GLN A 25 -9.83 2.77 5.85
N LEU A 26 -8.64 3.32 5.62
CA LEU A 26 -7.40 2.90 6.29
C LEU A 26 -7.42 3.33 7.76
N ARG A 27 -6.92 2.47 8.63
CA ARG A 27 -6.83 2.69 10.08
C ARG A 27 -5.39 2.53 10.54
N ALA A 28 -5.04 3.18 11.64
CA ALA A 28 -3.74 2.98 12.27
C ALA A 28 -3.54 1.51 12.64
N GLY A 29 -2.35 0.97 12.36
CA GLY A 29 -2.02 -0.44 12.56
C GLY A 29 -2.39 -1.36 11.39
N ASP A 30 -2.96 -0.82 10.31
CA ASP A 30 -3.12 -1.56 9.07
C ASP A 30 -1.77 -1.77 8.38
N THR A 31 -1.51 -2.99 7.92
CA THR A 31 -0.44 -3.28 6.96
C THR A 31 -1.04 -3.31 5.57
N ILE A 32 -0.45 -2.61 4.62
CA ILE A 32 -1.02 -2.41 3.29
C ILE A 32 -0.10 -3.01 2.23
N THR A 33 -0.67 -3.78 1.31
CA THR A 33 0.01 -4.20 0.09
C THR A 33 -0.49 -3.36 -1.08
N MET A 34 0.43 -2.71 -1.78
CA MET A 34 0.12 -1.91 -2.96
C MET A 34 1.18 -2.11 -4.04
N PHE A 35 0.74 -2.07 -5.29
CA PHE A 35 1.62 -1.96 -6.45
C PHE A 35 1.73 -0.51 -6.84
N LEU A 36 2.94 -0.07 -7.16
CA LEU A 36 3.22 1.30 -7.56
C LEU A 36 4.39 1.34 -8.53
N ASP A 37 4.43 2.36 -9.36
CA ASP A 37 5.55 2.61 -10.24
C ASP A 37 6.80 2.95 -9.41
N LYS A 38 7.95 2.35 -9.74
CA LYS A 38 9.21 2.55 -8.99
C LYS A 38 9.58 4.03 -8.88
N SER A 39 9.24 4.85 -9.89
CA SER A 39 9.49 6.30 -9.89
C SER A 39 8.77 7.06 -8.76
N VAL A 40 7.71 6.48 -8.18
CA VAL A 40 6.93 7.10 -7.09
C VAL A 40 7.12 6.40 -5.74
N ALA A 41 7.95 5.35 -5.67
CA ALA A 41 8.15 4.57 -4.45
C ALA A 41 8.66 5.41 -3.28
N ASP A 42 9.72 6.20 -3.52
CA ASP A 42 10.35 7.02 -2.48
C ASP A 42 9.40 8.08 -1.91
N HIS A 43 8.62 8.73 -2.78
CA HIS A 43 7.60 9.69 -2.38
C HIS A 43 6.44 9.03 -1.61
N THR A 44 6.08 7.79 -1.96
CA THR A 44 4.95 7.09 -1.32
C THR A 44 5.29 6.65 0.09
N CYS A 45 6.53 6.19 0.34
CA CYS A 45 7.01 5.84 1.67
C CYS A 45 6.88 7.01 2.67
N SER A 46 7.02 8.26 2.22
CA SER A 46 6.88 9.44 3.08
C SER A 46 5.44 9.68 3.56
N LEU A 47 4.43 9.16 2.86
CA LEU A 47 3.01 9.32 3.20
C LEU A 47 2.55 8.34 4.28
N PHE A 48 3.26 7.22 4.44
CA PHE A 48 2.92 6.15 5.37
C PHE A 48 4.07 5.99 6.35
N ALA A 49 4.11 6.88 7.35
CA ALA A 49 5.18 6.92 8.32
C ALA A 49 5.38 5.55 9.02
N THR A 50 6.63 5.08 8.98
CA THR A 50 7.26 4.16 9.96
C THR A 50 7.04 2.65 9.79
N ASN A 51 7.17 2.08 8.58
CA ASN A 51 7.73 0.73 8.29
C ASN A 51 7.19 0.19 6.96
N ALA A 52 7.46 0.89 5.85
CA ALA A 52 7.15 0.36 4.52
C ALA A 52 8.25 -0.61 4.08
N THR A 53 7.92 -1.89 3.92
CA THR A 53 8.78 -2.86 3.23
C THR A 53 8.48 -2.80 1.74
N LEU A 54 9.42 -2.27 0.96
CA LEU A 54 9.34 -2.28 -0.50
C LEU A 54 9.82 -3.65 -0.99
N THR A 55 8.89 -4.45 -1.53
CA THR A 55 9.22 -5.70 -2.21
C THR A 55 9.15 -5.47 -3.71
N GLU A 56 10.27 -5.62 -4.40
CA GLU A 56 10.31 -5.56 -5.86
C GLU A 56 9.71 -6.85 -6.43
N VAL A 57 8.55 -6.75 -7.05
CA VAL A 57 7.94 -7.88 -7.76
C VAL A 57 8.46 -7.83 -9.19
N GLN A 58 9.42 -8.71 -9.51
CA GLN A 58 9.83 -8.94 -10.90
C GLN A 58 8.72 -9.72 -11.61
N SER A 59 8.03 -9.05 -12.53
CA SER A 59 7.20 -9.72 -13.52
C SER A 59 8.11 -10.55 -14.44
N SER A 60 7.85 -11.85 -14.51
CA SER A 60 8.43 -12.79 -15.49
C SER A 60 8.03 -12.45 -16.92
#